data_AF-A0A0K2SKQ7-F1
#
_entry.id   AF-A0A0K2SKQ7-F1
#
_cell.length_a   1.000
_cell.length_b   1.000
_cell.length_c   1.000
_cell.angle_alpha   90.00
_cell.angle_beta   90.00
_cell.angle_gamma   90.00
#
_symmetry.space_group_name_H-M   'P 1'
#
loop_
_entity.id
_entity.type
_entity.pdbx_description
1 polymer ?
#
loop_
_entity_poly.entity_id
_entity_poly.type
_entity_poly.pdbx_seq_one_letter_code
_entity_poly.pdbx_strand_id
1 'polypeptide(L)'
;MPFDPGPTDAAAGGTGTTCQLFVPPPSERWLETLADLPRWTAGRLPLQAWRVPPFPPPAPRLPGVRVRLDRIRLEYRENPLFVFRLRWRADLAREETLVLMADAEGQWVEPAVPVPAAAGPSPAPGARGQTYGLHRLLERALEALPRWAEEPGRSFRRGVHERRQLEEQRLEAYYRGLEDEAAEPLRAMLLQLEGLRARLLLPGASTRGVPAEVEERLRALREDLAEARARLVRERRRRMAEVAERYRVRLEAEPVGAALLWTPHLVLQLTVRPERGRGEAEPLELEAAWNLAQRRWSGLACQECGREVDRLLLCRCPRLLCPGCASPCACGTAFCPRCAAGSCAACGRPTCAACGSAMPAGPSDSAAPGRAVPARACPDCAALSDELLPSLDPIVPASGLTRPRATPGGR
;
A
#
# COMPACT_ATOMS: atom_id res chain seq x y z
N MET A 1 -8.57 44.19 34.86
CA MET A 1 -7.70 44.11 36.06
C MET A 1 -7.28 42.67 36.23
N PRO A 2 -5.97 42.42 36.40
CA PRO A 2 -5.36 41.11 36.29
C PRO A 2 -5.33 40.39 37.65
N PHE A 3 -5.32 39.07 37.62
CA PHE A 3 -4.97 38.26 38.78
C PHE A 3 -3.51 37.85 38.64
N ASP A 4 -2.74 38.28 39.63
CA ASP A 4 -1.32 38.08 39.82
C ASP A 4 -1.12 36.88 40.75
N PRO A 5 -0.29 35.89 40.39
CA PRO A 5 0.40 35.11 41.39
C PRO A 5 1.91 35.33 41.23
N GLY A 6 2.46 36.04 42.23
CA GLY A 6 3.88 36.19 42.44
C GLY A 6 4.62 34.88 42.79
N PRO A 7 5.95 34.95 42.92
CA PRO A 7 6.86 33.81 42.74
C PRO A 7 7.30 33.19 44.06
N THR A 8 7.71 31.91 44.01
CA THR A 8 8.75 31.38 44.92
C THR A 8 9.41 30.14 44.33
N ASP A 9 10.68 30.31 43.96
CA ASP A 9 11.69 29.25 43.91
C ASP A 9 12.09 28.83 45.33
N ALA A 10 12.33 27.52 45.54
CA ALA A 10 13.45 27.02 46.36
C ALA A 10 13.57 25.48 46.30
N ALA A 11 14.54 25.03 45.51
CA ALA A 11 15.61 24.10 45.82
C ALA A 11 15.37 22.82 46.69
N ALA A 12 15.65 21.68 46.03
CA ALA A 12 16.67 20.69 46.35
C ALA A 12 16.54 19.74 47.57
N GLY A 13 16.81 18.45 47.32
CA GLY A 13 17.32 17.50 48.32
C GLY A 13 16.71 16.10 48.21
N GLY A 14 17.16 15.26 47.26
CA GLY A 14 17.93 14.04 47.58
C GLY A 14 17.04 12.79 47.39
N THR A 15 17.48 11.57 47.06
CA THR A 15 18.79 10.95 46.84
C THR A 15 18.52 9.52 46.30
N GLY A 16 19.39 9.03 45.41
CA GLY A 16 19.49 7.62 44.99
C GLY A 16 18.91 7.36 43.59
N THR A 17 19.65 6.88 42.58
CA THR A 17 20.71 5.87 42.62
C THR A 17 21.60 5.99 41.37
N THR A 18 22.90 5.81 41.57
CA THR A 18 23.99 5.77 40.57
C THR A 18 23.83 4.70 39.51
N CYS A 19 24.21 5.02 38.26
CA CYS A 19 24.84 4.07 37.33
C CYS A 19 26.00 4.77 36.62
N GLN A 20 27.23 4.30 36.86
CA GLN A 20 28.41 4.62 36.04
C GLN A 20 28.40 3.71 34.80
N LEU A 21 28.77 4.25 33.64
CA LEU A 21 29.18 3.46 32.47
C LEU A 21 30.44 4.10 31.88
N PHE A 22 31.53 3.33 31.89
CA PHE A 22 32.88 3.71 31.49
C PHE A 22 33.10 3.44 29.99
N VAL A 23 33.94 4.27 29.34
CA VAL A 23 34.15 4.36 27.88
C VAL A 23 35.64 4.28 27.54
N PRO A 24 36.04 3.61 26.43
CA PRO A 24 37.20 4.01 25.61
C PRO A 24 36.82 4.21 24.11
N PRO A 25 37.70 4.83 23.28
CA PRO A 25 37.29 5.73 22.19
C PRO A 25 37.07 5.05 20.83
N PRO A 26 36.22 5.61 19.95
CA PRO A 26 36.06 5.17 18.56
C PRO A 26 36.97 5.96 17.60
N SER A 27 37.55 5.25 16.62
CA SER A 27 38.48 5.78 15.60
C SER A 27 37.93 6.97 14.79
N GLU A 28 38.74 7.98 14.47
CA GLU A 28 38.36 9.31 13.97
C GLU A 28 37.43 9.38 12.72
N ARG A 29 37.40 8.36 11.87
CA ARG A 29 36.70 8.42 10.56
C ARG A 29 35.17 8.45 10.56
N TRP A 30 34.48 7.97 11.60
CA TRP A 30 33.01 7.98 11.63
C TRP A 30 32.44 9.36 12.05
N LEU A 31 33.24 10.17 12.75
CA LEU A 31 32.86 11.52 13.15
C LEU A 31 32.77 12.46 11.96
N GLU A 32 33.52 12.22 10.89
CA GLU A 32 33.55 13.05 9.67
C GLU A 32 32.24 12.93 8.89
N THR A 33 31.68 11.72 8.74
CA THR A 33 30.40 11.50 8.03
C THR A 33 29.19 12.03 8.82
N LEU A 34 29.33 12.20 10.14
CA LEU A 34 28.33 12.81 11.03
C LEU A 34 28.69 14.26 11.43
N ALA A 35 29.81 14.82 10.98
CA ALA A 35 30.25 16.17 11.32
C ALA A 35 29.44 17.24 10.59
N ASP A 36 28.96 16.92 9.39
CA ASP A 36 28.17 17.84 8.56
C ASP A 36 26.69 17.89 8.98
N LEU A 37 26.26 17.01 9.88
CA LEU A 37 24.93 17.04 10.49
C LEU A 37 24.98 17.84 11.80
N PRO A 38 24.03 18.77 12.03
CA PRO A 38 24.06 19.59 13.24
C PRO A 38 23.97 18.71 14.48
N ARG A 39 24.93 18.87 15.40
CA ARG A 39 25.05 18.11 16.65
C ARG A 39 24.29 18.82 17.77
N TRP A 40 23.32 18.15 18.38
CA TRP A 40 22.51 18.70 19.49
C TRP A 40 22.70 17.82 20.74
N THR A 41 22.80 18.43 21.92
CA THR A 41 22.86 17.74 23.23
C THR A 41 21.76 18.29 24.14
N ALA A 42 20.87 17.43 24.66
CA ALA A 42 19.89 17.80 25.68
C ALA A 42 19.41 16.57 26.47
N GLY A 43 19.25 16.73 27.78
CA GLY A 43 18.82 15.69 28.70
C GLY A 43 17.31 15.46 28.71
N ARG A 44 16.94 14.22 29.07
CA ARG A 44 15.59 13.75 29.45
C ARG A 44 14.57 13.66 28.31
N LEU A 45 14.57 12.52 27.61
CA LEU A 45 13.33 11.98 27.05
C LEU A 45 12.40 11.64 28.23
N PRO A 46 11.15 12.14 28.28
CA PRO A 46 10.13 11.52 29.09
C PRO A 46 9.76 10.20 28.41
N LEU A 47 10.55 9.15 28.64
CA LEU A 47 10.05 7.80 28.47
C LEU A 47 8.92 7.67 29.50
N GLN A 48 7.67 7.93 29.09
CA GLN A 48 6.53 7.49 29.88
C GLN A 48 6.81 6.04 30.28
N ALA A 49 6.66 5.72 31.57
CA ALA A 49 6.90 4.38 32.08
C ALA A 49 6.28 3.37 31.10
N TRP A 50 7.13 2.58 30.46
CA TRP A 50 6.71 1.69 29.38
C TRP A 50 5.62 0.81 29.96
N ARG A 51 4.40 0.90 29.42
CA ARG A 51 3.32 0.02 29.86
C ARG A 51 3.79 -1.40 29.57
N VAL A 52 3.98 -2.18 30.63
CA VAL A 52 4.35 -3.59 30.55
C VAL A 52 3.40 -4.25 29.54
N PRO A 53 3.91 -4.75 28.41
CA PRO A 53 3.04 -5.30 27.38
C PRO A 53 2.30 -6.53 27.92
N PRO A 54 1.11 -6.83 27.38
CA PRO A 54 0.38 -8.03 27.78
C PRO A 54 1.27 -9.25 27.57
N PHE A 55 1.41 -10.06 28.62
CA PHE A 55 2.08 -11.34 28.59
C PHE A 55 1.03 -12.46 28.65
N PRO A 56 1.05 -13.45 27.74
CA PRO A 56 1.98 -13.59 26.62
C PRO A 56 1.69 -12.61 25.46
N PRO A 57 2.70 -12.25 24.65
CA PRO A 57 2.50 -11.42 23.46
C PRO A 57 1.52 -12.09 22.48
N PRO A 58 0.70 -11.33 21.74
CA PRO A 58 -0.24 -11.87 20.77
C PRO A 58 0.52 -12.63 19.68
N ALA A 59 0.43 -13.96 19.67
CA ALA A 59 1.11 -14.82 18.70
C ALA A 59 0.20 -15.10 17.49
N PRO A 60 0.77 -15.29 16.28
CA PRO A 60 -0.01 -15.73 15.13
C PRO A 60 -0.63 -17.10 15.38
N ARG A 61 -1.83 -17.32 14.84
CA ARG A 61 -2.52 -18.60 14.94
C ARG A 61 -1.80 -19.64 14.08
N LEU A 62 -1.42 -20.74 14.71
CA LEU A 62 -0.77 -21.90 14.10
C LEU A 62 -1.70 -23.13 14.21
N PRO A 63 -2.73 -23.27 13.35
CA PRO A 63 -3.71 -24.33 13.47
C PRO A 63 -3.11 -25.71 13.14
N GLY A 64 -3.49 -26.74 13.90
CA GLY A 64 -3.05 -28.12 13.68
C GLY A 64 -1.58 -28.36 14.01
N VAL A 65 -0.99 -27.49 14.83
CA VAL A 65 0.42 -27.47 15.18
C VAL A 65 0.56 -27.35 16.69
N ARG A 66 1.42 -28.18 17.27
CA ARG A 66 1.90 -28.07 18.64
C ARG A 66 3.17 -27.22 18.65
N VAL A 67 3.13 -26.12 19.39
CA VAL A 67 4.29 -25.26 19.63
C VAL A 67 4.82 -25.56 21.03
N ARG A 68 6.09 -25.94 21.12
CA ARG A 68 6.82 -26.05 22.39
C ARG A 68 7.73 -24.84 22.50
N LEU A 69 7.65 -24.16 23.64
CA LEU A 69 8.57 -23.09 23.99
C LEU A 69 9.77 -23.71 24.70
N ASP A 70 10.94 -23.64 24.08
CA ASP A 70 12.16 -24.24 24.61
C ASP A 70 12.90 -23.28 25.54
N ARG A 71 12.97 -21.99 25.16
CA ARG A 71 13.67 -20.96 25.92
C ARG A 71 13.05 -19.58 25.69
N ILE A 72 13.07 -18.74 26.73
CA ILE A 72 12.78 -17.30 26.64
C ILE A 72 14.01 -16.54 27.16
N ARG A 73 14.41 -15.46 26.48
CA ARG A 73 15.41 -14.50 26.95
C ARG A 73 15.03 -13.07 26.56
N LEU A 74 15.46 -12.11 27.37
CA LEU A 74 15.38 -10.69 27.04
C LEU A 74 16.70 -10.28 26.38
N GLU A 75 16.63 -9.73 25.17
CA GLU A 75 17.78 -9.19 24.45
C GLU A 75 17.57 -7.72 24.11
N TYR A 76 18.63 -6.94 24.10
CA TYR A 76 18.60 -5.57 23.60
C TYR A 76 19.25 -5.56 22.22
N ARG A 77 18.53 -5.05 21.22
CA ARG A 77 19.03 -4.93 19.83
C ARG A 77 19.12 -3.46 19.43
N GLU A 78 20.17 -3.11 18.70
CA GLU A 78 20.34 -1.77 18.12
C GLU A 78 19.41 -1.61 16.92
N ASN A 79 18.53 -0.60 16.98
CA ASN A 79 17.63 -0.23 15.91
C ASN A 79 17.90 1.22 15.50
N PRO A 80 18.12 1.50 14.20
CA PRO A 80 18.26 2.86 13.72
C PRO A 80 16.92 3.58 13.69
N LEU A 81 16.94 4.79 14.23
CA LEU A 81 15.86 5.76 14.20
C LEU A 81 16.26 6.91 13.27
N PHE A 82 15.43 7.21 12.30
CA PHE A 82 15.58 8.35 11.40
C PHE A 82 14.47 9.37 11.67
N VAL A 83 14.84 10.64 11.71
CA VAL A 83 13.90 11.74 11.86
C VAL A 83 13.92 12.57 10.59
N PHE A 84 12.75 12.71 9.98
CA PHE A 84 12.54 13.49 8.76
C PHE A 84 11.66 14.70 9.06
N ARG A 85 12.03 15.84 8.51
CA ARG A 85 11.14 16.98 8.37
C ARG A 85 10.44 16.87 7.02
N LEU A 86 9.12 16.73 7.07
CA LEU A 86 8.24 16.73 5.91
C LEU A 86 7.72 18.14 5.69
N ARG A 87 7.92 18.70 4.50
CA ARG A 87 7.36 19.97 4.08
C ARG A 87 6.39 19.73 2.94
N TRP A 88 5.11 19.90 3.23
CA TRP A 88 4.05 19.89 2.24
C TRP A 88 3.93 21.29 1.64
N ARG A 89 4.04 21.41 0.33
CA ARG A 89 3.95 22.68 -0.39
C ARG A 89 2.89 22.62 -1.49
N ALA A 90 2.01 23.61 -1.51
CA ALA A 90 1.07 23.89 -2.59
C ALA A 90 0.83 25.41 -2.61
N ASP A 91 -0.41 25.85 -2.37
CA ASP A 91 -0.75 27.24 -2.08
C ASP A 91 -0.30 27.70 -0.68
N LEU A 92 -0.21 26.75 0.26
CA LEU A 92 0.30 26.93 1.61
C LEU A 92 1.45 25.95 1.88
N ALA A 93 2.29 26.28 2.85
CA ALA A 93 3.32 25.39 3.36
C ALA A 93 2.89 24.82 4.73
N ARG A 94 3.05 23.51 4.92
CA ARG A 94 2.85 22.84 6.21
C ARG A 94 4.05 21.96 6.51
N GLU A 95 4.62 22.14 7.70
CA GLU A 95 5.73 21.32 8.18
C GLU A 95 5.23 20.27 9.17
N GLU A 96 5.75 19.06 9.06
CA GLU A 96 5.50 17.95 9.98
C GLU A 96 6.80 17.19 10.23
N THR A 97 6.88 16.50 11.36
CA THR A 97 8.01 15.62 11.67
C THR A 97 7.56 14.18 11.59
N LEU A 98 8.29 13.39 10.81
CA LEU A 98 8.10 11.96 10.69
C LEU A 98 9.28 11.24 11.32
N VAL A 99 9.00 10.35 12.27
CA VAL A 99 10.01 9.51 12.90
C VAL A 99 9.83 8.08 12.37
N LEU A 100 10.88 7.54 11.74
CA LEU A 100 10.91 6.20 11.21
C LEU A 100 11.93 5.37 11.98
N MET A 101 11.52 4.22 12.51
CA MET A 101 12.42 3.24 13.12
C MET A 101 12.51 2.03 12.19
N ALA A 102 13.72 1.65 11.82
CA ALA A 102 13.98 0.38 11.15
C ALA A 102 14.25 -0.68 12.23
N ASP A 103 13.72 -1.89 12.04
CA ASP A 103 14.14 -3.05 12.82
C ASP A 103 15.48 -3.62 12.32
N ALA A 104 16.00 -4.62 13.05
CA ALA A 104 17.27 -5.27 12.76
C ALA A 104 17.26 -5.99 11.39
N GLU A 105 16.09 -6.39 10.91
CA GLU A 105 15.87 -7.04 9.62
C GLU A 105 15.69 -6.02 8.46
N GLY A 106 15.74 -4.72 8.77
CA GLY A 106 15.58 -3.63 7.81
C GLY A 106 14.15 -3.48 7.30
N GLN A 107 13.17 -4.02 8.02
CA GLN A 107 11.76 -3.73 7.80
C GLN A 107 11.38 -2.44 8.55
N TRP A 108 10.54 -1.65 7.88
CA TRP A 108 10.06 -0.38 8.40
C TRP A 108 8.88 -0.62 9.32
N VAL A 109 8.89 0.04 10.48
CA VAL A 109 7.77 0.00 11.40
C VAL A 109 6.96 1.28 11.30
N GLU A 110 5.64 1.12 11.40
CA GLU A 110 4.69 2.22 11.35
C GLU A 110 5.10 3.35 12.31
N PRO A 111 4.96 4.62 11.91
CA PRO A 111 5.25 5.75 12.79
C PRO A 111 4.35 5.62 14.02
N ALA A 112 4.98 5.30 15.15
CA ALA A 112 4.29 5.18 16.42
C ALA A 112 3.87 6.58 16.90
N VAL A 113 2.67 7.01 16.51
CA VAL A 113 1.98 8.23 16.97
C VAL A 113 2.69 9.53 16.55
N PRO A 114 1.96 10.61 16.17
CA PRO A 114 2.58 11.93 16.04
C PRO A 114 3.16 12.34 17.40
N VAL A 115 4.50 12.33 17.49
CA VAL A 115 5.22 12.88 18.63
C VAL A 115 5.04 14.40 18.58
N PRO A 116 4.53 15.07 19.63
CA PRO A 116 4.45 16.53 19.65
C PRO A 116 5.84 17.12 19.40
N ALA A 117 5.89 18.27 18.72
CA ALA A 117 7.09 18.90 18.13
C ALA A 117 8.20 19.33 19.13
N ALA A 118 8.26 18.74 20.32
CA ALA A 118 9.13 19.10 21.43
C ALA A 118 9.96 17.92 22.01
N ALA A 119 10.07 16.76 21.34
CA ALA A 119 10.84 15.62 21.85
C ALA A 119 11.94 15.17 20.88
N GLY A 120 13.21 15.37 21.29
CA GLY A 120 14.41 14.97 20.53
C GLY A 120 14.94 13.58 20.95
N PRO A 121 15.60 12.84 20.04
CA PRO A 121 16.13 11.49 20.29
C PRO A 121 17.48 11.46 21.03
N SER A 122 17.78 10.30 21.66
CA SER A 122 18.98 9.99 22.46
C SER A 122 20.02 9.21 21.64
N PRO A 123 21.35 9.42 21.79
CA PRO A 123 22.35 8.62 21.12
C PRO A 123 22.83 7.44 21.99
N ALA A 124 23.01 6.26 21.40
CA ALA A 124 23.89 5.22 21.92
C ALA A 124 24.54 4.44 20.76
N PRO A 125 25.87 4.18 20.76
CA PRO A 125 26.58 3.58 19.63
C PRO A 125 27.06 2.13 19.86
N GLY A 126 27.24 1.35 18.78
CA GLY A 126 28.19 0.23 18.76
C GLY A 126 27.95 -0.93 17.78
N ALA A 127 28.13 -0.74 16.46
CA ALA A 127 28.32 -1.88 15.54
C ALA A 127 29.45 -1.67 14.50
N ARG A 128 30.50 -2.49 14.61
CA ARG A 128 31.60 -2.56 13.64
C ARG A 128 31.10 -3.21 12.34
N GLY A 129 31.40 -2.56 11.21
CA GLY A 129 31.13 -3.08 9.85
C GLY A 129 29.92 -2.49 9.12
N GLN A 130 29.26 -1.46 9.66
CA GLN A 130 27.89 -1.09 9.24
C GLN A 130 27.70 0.24 8.49
N THR A 131 28.74 0.96 8.06
CA THR A 131 28.55 2.22 7.31
C THR A 131 27.75 2.01 6.01
N TYR A 132 28.03 0.93 5.28
CA TYR A 132 27.23 0.52 4.12
C TYR A 132 25.80 0.11 4.52
N GLY A 133 25.63 -0.47 5.71
CA GLY A 133 24.34 -0.88 6.25
C GLY A 133 23.42 0.31 6.55
N LEU A 134 23.92 1.33 7.26
CA LEU A 134 23.14 2.51 7.62
C LEU A 134 22.77 3.38 6.42
N HIS A 135 23.69 3.56 5.46
CA HIS A 135 23.38 4.27 4.22
C HIS A 135 22.27 3.56 3.44
N ARG A 136 22.38 2.24 3.26
CA ARG A 136 21.36 1.42 2.61
C ARG A 136 20.03 1.46 3.36
N LEU A 137 20.06 1.51 4.68
CA LEU A 137 18.86 1.67 5.51
C LEU A 137 18.25 3.06 5.32
N LEU A 138 19.05 4.13 5.29
CA LEU A 138 18.56 5.48 4.99
C LEU A 138 17.96 5.57 3.58
N GLU A 139 18.60 5.01 2.57
CA GLU A 139 18.07 4.93 1.20
C GLU A 139 16.72 4.22 1.17
N ARG A 140 16.63 3.05 1.82
CA ARG A 140 15.36 2.33 1.97
C ARG A 140 14.32 3.14 2.76
N ALA A 141 14.74 3.97 3.71
CA ALA A 141 13.85 4.84 4.48
C ALA A 141 13.25 5.89 3.55
N LEU A 142 14.08 6.51 2.72
CA LEU A 142 13.70 7.50 1.72
C LEU A 142 12.79 6.89 0.64
N GLU A 143 13.06 5.68 0.18
CA GLU A 143 12.20 4.93 -0.75
C GLU A 143 10.82 4.61 -0.14
N ALA A 144 10.78 4.27 1.15
CA ALA A 144 9.54 3.98 1.86
C ALA A 144 8.79 5.24 2.33
N LEU A 145 9.46 6.39 2.36
CA LEU A 145 8.94 7.63 2.92
C LEU A 145 7.62 8.09 2.28
N PRO A 146 7.39 8.02 0.95
CA PRO A 146 6.12 8.42 0.35
C PRO A 146 4.94 7.66 0.96
N ARG A 147 5.09 6.36 1.20
CA ARG A 147 4.05 5.51 1.81
C ARG A 147 3.74 5.96 3.24
N TRP A 148 4.76 6.28 4.03
CA TRP A 148 4.58 6.73 5.41
C TRP A 148 4.05 8.16 5.52
N ALA A 149 4.35 9.00 4.54
CA ALA A 149 3.85 10.36 4.45
C ALA A 149 2.38 10.43 3.99
N GLU A 150 1.78 9.35 3.50
CA GLU A 150 0.38 9.33 3.06
C GLU A 150 -0.58 9.70 4.18
N GLU A 151 -0.42 9.11 5.37
CA GLU A 151 -1.36 9.33 6.47
C GLU A 151 -1.29 10.77 7.03
N PRO A 152 -0.10 11.30 7.41
CA PRO A 152 0.02 12.69 7.85
C PRO A 152 -0.44 13.69 6.78
N GLY A 153 -0.08 13.42 5.51
CA GLY A 153 -0.41 14.27 4.37
C GLY A 153 -1.86 14.24 3.92
N ARG A 154 -2.66 13.26 4.38
CA ARG A 154 -4.04 13.06 3.92
C ARG A 154 -4.91 14.29 4.13
N SER A 155 -4.81 14.90 5.31
CA SER A 155 -5.57 16.11 5.66
C SER A 155 -5.16 17.31 4.82
N PHE A 156 -3.85 17.50 4.60
CA PHE A 156 -3.31 18.58 3.78
C PHE A 156 -3.76 18.47 2.32
N ARG A 157 -3.60 17.29 1.71
CA ARG A 157 -4.00 17.03 0.31
C ARG A 157 -5.48 17.27 0.10
N ARG A 158 -6.32 16.84 1.05
CA ARG A 158 -7.77 17.10 1.00
C ARG A 158 -8.07 18.60 1.01
N GLY A 159 -7.49 19.34 1.95
CA GLY A 159 -7.69 20.79 2.03
C GLY A 159 -7.21 21.53 0.78
N VAL A 160 -6.07 21.14 0.19
CA VAL A 160 -5.59 21.70 -1.09
C VAL A 160 -6.57 21.40 -2.23
N HIS A 161 -7.10 20.18 -2.29
CA HIS A 161 -8.07 19.79 -3.31
C HIS A 161 -9.38 20.57 -3.21
N GLU A 162 -9.92 20.73 -2.01
CA GLU A 162 -11.14 21.51 -1.76
C GLU A 162 -10.97 22.97 -2.17
N ARG A 163 -9.84 23.60 -1.78
CA ARG A 163 -9.54 24.99 -2.18
C ARG A 163 -9.37 25.14 -3.68
N ARG A 164 -8.69 24.18 -4.34
CA ARG A 164 -8.56 24.14 -5.80
C ARG A 164 -9.92 24.10 -6.47
N GLN A 165 -10.81 23.20 -6.06
CA GLN A 165 -12.15 23.08 -6.63
C GLN A 165 -12.96 24.37 -6.49
N LEU A 166 -12.88 25.02 -5.33
CA LEU A 166 -13.56 26.30 -5.10
C LEU A 166 -13.01 27.41 -6.04
N GLU A 167 -11.69 27.46 -6.27
CA GLU A 167 -11.09 28.44 -7.18
C GLU A 167 -11.44 28.14 -8.65
N GLU A 168 -11.43 26.87 -9.06
CA GLU A 168 -11.89 26.43 -10.39
C GLU A 168 -13.36 26.81 -10.62
N GLN A 169 -14.25 26.57 -9.65
CA GLN A 169 -15.66 26.97 -9.73
C GLN A 169 -15.84 28.50 -9.83
N ARG A 170 -15.05 29.27 -9.08
CA ARG A 170 -15.07 30.74 -9.18
C ARG A 170 -14.61 31.23 -10.55
N LEU A 171 -13.56 30.64 -11.10
CA LEU A 171 -13.08 30.96 -12.45
C LEU A 171 -14.12 30.59 -13.52
N GLU A 172 -14.75 29.43 -13.41
CA GLU A 172 -15.81 29.03 -14.33
C GLU A 172 -16.99 30.00 -14.29
N ALA A 173 -17.47 30.36 -13.11
CA ALA A 173 -18.56 31.33 -12.96
C ALA A 173 -18.18 32.70 -13.57
N TYR A 174 -16.95 33.16 -13.33
CA TYR A 174 -16.43 34.41 -13.91
C TYR A 174 -16.42 34.38 -15.44
N TYR A 175 -15.86 33.33 -16.06
CA TYR A 175 -15.81 33.25 -17.52
C TYR A 175 -17.17 33.05 -18.17
N ARG A 176 -18.12 32.37 -17.50
CA ARG A 176 -19.51 32.31 -17.97
C ARG A 176 -20.16 33.69 -18.00
N GLY A 177 -19.96 34.50 -16.95
CA GLY A 177 -20.42 35.89 -16.92
C GLY A 177 -19.87 36.72 -18.09
N LEU A 178 -18.57 36.60 -18.38
CA LEU A 178 -17.96 37.28 -19.53
C LEU A 178 -18.50 36.80 -20.88
N GLU A 179 -18.77 35.49 -21.01
CA GLU A 179 -19.37 34.92 -22.23
C GLU A 179 -20.82 35.42 -22.44
N ASP A 180 -21.58 35.59 -21.36
CA ASP A 180 -22.92 36.16 -21.37
C ASP A 180 -22.91 37.65 -21.74
N GLU A 181 -22.05 38.45 -21.09
CA GLU A 181 -21.86 39.87 -21.39
C GLU A 181 -21.44 40.09 -22.86
N ALA A 182 -20.54 39.26 -23.38
CA ALA A 182 -20.13 39.34 -24.78
C ALA A 182 -21.27 39.03 -25.76
N ALA A 183 -22.26 38.23 -25.35
CA ALA A 183 -23.40 37.86 -26.18
C ALA A 183 -24.53 38.91 -26.16
N GLU A 184 -24.55 39.84 -25.21
CA GLU A 184 -25.61 40.85 -25.05
C GLU A 184 -25.86 41.70 -26.32
N PRO A 185 -24.83 42.21 -27.04
CA PRO A 185 -25.06 42.99 -28.26
C PRO A 185 -25.80 42.20 -29.35
N LEU A 186 -25.47 40.90 -29.49
CA LEU A 186 -26.14 40.02 -30.44
C LEU A 186 -27.57 39.72 -30.00
N ARG A 187 -27.80 39.45 -28.70
CA ARG A 187 -29.15 39.23 -28.14
C ARG A 187 -30.04 40.45 -28.37
N ALA A 188 -29.53 41.65 -28.08
CA ALA A 188 -30.26 42.90 -28.31
C ALA A 188 -30.64 43.11 -29.79
N MET A 189 -29.73 42.83 -30.72
CA MET A 189 -30.00 42.92 -32.16
C MET A 189 -31.03 41.88 -32.63
N LEU A 190 -30.98 40.65 -32.10
CA LEU A 190 -31.97 39.62 -32.42
C LEU A 190 -33.38 40.01 -31.94
N LEU A 191 -33.50 40.57 -30.74
CA LEU A 191 -34.77 41.09 -30.22
C LEU A 191 -35.30 42.24 -31.09
N GLN A 192 -34.44 43.14 -31.57
CA GLN A 192 -34.83 44.20 -32.51
C GLN A 192 -35.36 43.61 -33.83
N LEU A 193 -34.69 42.59 -34.36
CA LEU A 193 -35.12 41.88 -35.57
C LEU A 193 -36.46 41.18 -35.41
N GLU A 194 -36.71 40.55 -34.26
CA GLU A 194 -38.01 39.95 -33.94
C GLU A 194 -39.12 41.00 -33.91
N GLY A 195 -38.85 42.16 -33.31
CA GLY A 195 -39.77 43.30 -33.32
C GLY A 195 -40.08 43.81 -34.74
N LEU A 196 -39.06 43.90 -35.60
CA LEU A 196 -39.24 44.27 -37.01
C LEU A 196 -40.07 43.23 -37.77
N ARG A 197 -39.80 41.93 -37.57
CA ARG A 197 -40.54 40.84 -38.20
C ARG A 197 -42.01 40.83 -37.76
N ALA A 198 -42.28 41.03 -36.47
CA ALA A 198 -43.65 41.11 -35.96
C ALA A 198 -44.44 42.26 -36.62
N ARG A 199 -43.80 43.42 -36.86
CA ARG A 199 -44.43 44.55 -37.57
C ARG A 199 -44.74 44.24 -39.02
N LEU A 200 -43.89 43.47 -39.71
CA LEU A 200 -44.11 43.05 -41.09
C LEU A 200 -45.30 42.09 -41.26
N LEU A 201 -45.73 41.42 -40.17
CA LEU A 201 -46.89 40.54 -40.18
C LEU A 201 -48.22 41.30 -39.98
N LEU A 202 -48.19 42.61 -39.71
CA LEU A 202 -49.40 43.42 -39.53
C LEU A 202 -50.07 43.75 -40.87
N PRO A 203 -51.43 43.78 -40.93
CA PRO A 203 -52.16 44.14 -42.14
C PRO A 203 -51.78 45.55 -42.65
N GLY A 204 -51.42 45.66 -43.93
CA GLY A 204 -51.02 46.93 -44.55
C GLY A 204 -49.53 47.28 -44.46
N ALA A 205 -48.70 46.42 -43.87
CA ALA A 205 -47.25 46.59 -43.87
C ALA A 205 -46.65 46.44 -45.28
N SER A 206 -45.66 47.28 -45.59
CA SER A 206 -44.83 47.19 -46.80
C SER A 206 -44.16 45.82 -46.91
N THR A 207 -44.22 45.17 -48.08
CA THR A 207 -43.54 43.90 -48.41
C THR A 207 -42.01 44.01 -48.49
N ARG A 208 -41.42 45.18 -48.19
CA ARG A 208 -39.97 45.31 -48.11
C ARG A 208 -39.46 44.45 -46.95
N GLY A 209 -38.59 43.50 -47.28
CA GLY A 209 -37.96 42.59 -46.32
C GLY A 209 -37.03 43.30 -45.33
N VAL A 210 -36.28 42.51 -44.56
CA VAL A 210 -35.27 43.03 -43.62
C VAL A 210 -34.22 43.85 -44.39
N PRO A 211 -33.85 45.06 -43.95
CA PRO A 211 -32.83 45.85 -44.61
C PRO A 211 -31.47 45.13 -44.62
N ALA A 212 -30.77 45.17 -45.75
CA ALA A 212 -29.45 44.52 -45.92
C ALA A 212 -28.42 44.97 -44.87
N GLU A 213 -28.47 46.25 -44.46
CA GLU A 213 -27.61 46.81 -43.41
C GLU A 213 -27.76 46.06 -42.06
N VAL A 214 -28.98 45.63 -41.73
CA VAL A 214 -29.24 44.88 -40.49
C VAL A 214 -28.66 43.47 -40.57
N GLU A 215 -28.74 42.84 -41.74
CA GLU A 215 -28.15 41.52 -41.97
C GLU A 215 -26.62 41.55 -41.91
N GLU A 216 -26.00 42.57 -42.51
CA GLU A 216 -24.56 42.79 -42.45
C GLU A 216 -24.10 43.07 -41.02
N ARG A 217 -24.82 43.92 -40.28
CA ARG A 217 -24.53 44.18 -38.88
C ARG A 217 -24.66 42.92 -38.01
N LEU A 218 -25.66 42.09 -38.26
CA LEU A 218 -25.84 40.81 -37.56
C LEU A 218 -24.70 39.84 -37.86
N ARG A 219 -24.20 39.82 -39.11
CA ARG A 219 -23.04 39.02 -39.49
C ARG A 219 -21.78 39.47 -38.74
N ALA A 220 -21.50 40.77 -38.73
CA ALA A 220 -20.38 41.34 -37.99
C ALA A 220 -20.44 40.99 -36.49
N LEU A 221 -21.60 41.17 -35.84
CA LEU A 221 -21.77 40.83 -34.42
C LEU A 221 -21.55 39.34 -34.12
N ARG A 222 -21.90 38.45 -35.05
CA ARG A 222 -21.65 37.00 -34.91
C ARG A 222 -20.17 36.68 -35.01
N GLU A 223 -19.46 37.33 -35.93
CA GLU A 223 -18.01 37.20 -36.10
C GLU A 223 -17.28 37.72 -34.86
N ASP A 224 -17.64 38.92 -34.39
CA ASP A 224 -17.11 39.53 -33.16
C ASP A 224 -17.32 38.61 -31.93
N LEU A 225 -18.53 38.05 -31.77
CA LEU A 225 -18.83 37.13 -30.68
C LEU A 225 -18.02 35.83 -30.78
N ALA A 226 -17.85 35.29 -31.99
CA ALA A 226 -17.05 34.09 -32.21
C ALA A 226 -15.57 34.32 -31.85
N GLU A 227 -15.01 35.47 -32.24
CA GLU A 227 -13.65 35.86 -31.87
C GLU A 227 -13.50 36.07 -30.36
N ALA A 228 -14.45 36.81 -29.75
CA ALA A 228 -14.46 37.05 -28.31
C ALA A 228 -14.52 35.73 -27.52
N ARG A 229 -15.39 34.79 -27.91
CA ARG A 229 -15.49 33.46 -27.30
C ARG A 229 -14.20 32.66 -27.47
N ALA A 230 -13.61 32.66 -28.67
CA ALA A 230 -12.35 31.97 -28.91
C ALA A 230 -11.21 32.51 -28.01
N ARG A 231 -11.17 33.84 -27.82
CA ARG A 231 -10.23 34.49 -26.89
C ARG A 231 -10.49 34.08 -25.44
N LEU A 232 -11.73 34.17 -24.97
CA LEU A 232 -12.12 33.78 -23.59
C LEU A 232 -11.80 32.31 -23.30
N VAL A 233 -12.05 31.41 -24.25
CA VAL A 233 -11.71 29.98 -24.10
C VAL A 233 -10.20 29.76 -23.93
N ARG A 234 -9.37 30.45 -24.72
CA ARG A 234 -7.91 30.37 -24.57
C ARG A 234 -7.45 30.89 -23.21
N GLU A 235 -7.99 32.03 -22.78
CA GLU A 235 -7.63 32.62 -21.50
C GLU A 235 -8.08 31.76 -20.32
N ARG A 236 -9.32 31.25 -20.35
CA ARG A 236 -9.86 30.31 -19.37
C ARG A 236 -8.96 29.08 -19.23
N ARG A 237 -8.57 28.46 -20.35
CA ARG A 237 -7.65 27.31 -20.34
C ARG A 237 -6.32 27.65 -19.67
N ARG A 238 -5.74 28.81 -19.98
CA ARG A 238 -4.50 29.28 -19.35
C ARG A 238 -4.66 29.44 -17.84
N ARG A 239 -5.73 30.11 -17.38
CA ARG A 239 -6.00 30.31 -15.95
C ARG A 239 -6.28 29.01 -15.20
N MET A 240 -7.02 28.09 -15.78
CA MET A 240 -7.24 26.76 -15.18
C MET A 240 -5.93 25.98 -15.04
N ALA A 241 -5.01 26.09 -16.01
CA ALA A 241 -3.69 25.49 -15.91
C ALA A 241 -2.83 26.15 -14.81
N GLU A 242 -2.88 27.48 -14.70
CA GLU A 242 -2.21 28.23 -13.62
C GLU A 242 -2.71 27.80 -12.23
N VAL A 243 -4.04 27.64 -12.06
CA VAL A 243 -4.64 27.12 -10.82
C VAL A 243 -4.20 25.67 -10.57
N ALA A 244 -4.23 24.81 -11.58
CA ALA A 244 -3.80 23.42 -11.43
C ALA A 244 -2.34 23.30 -10.97
N GLU A 245 -1.43 24.12 -11.50
CA GLU A 245 -0.03 24.13 -11.07
C GLU A 245 0.15 24.77 -9.68
N ARG A 246 -0.57 25.84 -9.36
CA ARG A 246 -0.53 26.49 -8.03
C ARG A 246 -0.93 25.53 -6.90
N TYR A 247 -1.96 24.71 -7.13
CA TYR A 247 -2.44 23.74 -6.14
C TYR A 247 -1.78 22.35 -6.29
N ARG A 248 -0.68 22.24 -7.05
CA ARG A 248 0.07 21.00 -7.15
C ARG A 248 0.79 20.73 -5.83
N VAL A 249 0.39 19.67 -5.14
CA VAL A 249 1.03 19.24 -3.90
C VAL A 249 2.42 18.68 -4.19
N ARG A 250 3.42 19.23 -3.50
CA ARG A 250 4.81 18.78 -3.46
C ARG A 250 5.15 18.38 -2.03
N LEU A 251 5.87 17.27 -1.88
CA LEU A 251 6.42 16.82 -0.61
C LEU A 251 7.94 16.94 -0.70
N GLU A 252 8.51 17.79 0.14
CA GLU A 252 9.95 17.83 0.36
C GLU A 252 10.25 17.12 1.67
N ALA A 253 11.22 16.22 1.66
CA ALA A 253 11.62 15.46 2.83
C ALA A 253 13.09 15.70 3.10
N GLU A 254 13.39 16.11 4.32
CA GLU A 254 14.74 16.45 4.75
C GLU A 254 15.11 15.59 5.96
N PRO A 255 16.18 14.79 5.90
CA PRO A 255 16.67 14.08 7.07
C PRO A 255 17.23 15.12 8.05
N VAL A 256 16.62 15.23 9.23
CA VAL A 256 17.03 16.20 10.26
C VAL A 256 17.87 15.55 11.36
N GLY A 257 17.81 14.23 11.49
CA GLY A 257 18.62 13.52 12.46
C GLY A 257 18.49 12.00 12.35
N ALA A 258 19.44 11.32 12.98
CA ALA A 258 19.42 9.88 13.15
C ALA A 258 19.94 9.52 14.55
N ALA A 259 19.44 8.42 15.10
CA ALA A 259 19.89 7.86 16.36
C ALA A 259 19.94 6.34 16.28
N LEU A 260 20.78 5.72 17.09
CA LEU A 260 20.77 4.28 17.33
C LEU A 260 20.15 4.05 18.70
N LEU A 261 19.10 3.24 18.73
CA LEU A 261 18.32 2.94 19.94
C LEU A 261 18.49 1.47 20.32
N TRP A 262 18.79 1.22 21.59
CA TRP A 262 18.71 -0.12 22.15
C TRP A 262 17.26 -0.44 22.50
N THR A 263 16.66 -1.34 21.74
CA THR A 263 15.26 -1.75 21.93
C THR A 263 15.18 -3.15 22.53
N PRO A 264 14.38 -3.33 23.60
CA PRO A 264 14.27 -4.63 24.25
C PRO A 264 13.37 -5.56 23.42
N HIS A 265 13.85 -6.77 23.21
CA HIS A 265 13.21 -7.85 22.48
C HIS A 265 13.06 -9.07 23.38
N LEU A 266 11.86 -9.63 23.43
CA LEU A 266 11.63 -10.93 24.05
C LEU A 266 11.89 -12.01 23.00
N VAL A 267 13.04 -12.68 23.10
CA VAL A 267 13.48 -13.72 22.17
C VAL A 267 13.08 -15.09 22.70
N LEU A 268 12.39 -15.86 21.85
CA LEU A 268 11.87 -17.18 22.15
C LEU A 268 12.45 -18.19 21.17
N GLN A 269 12.94 -19.29 21.71
CA GLN A 269 13.30 -20.48 20.93
C GLN A 269 12.09 -21.42 20.94
N LEU A 270 11.59 -21.71 19.75
CA LEU A 270 10.33 -22.44 19.54
C LEU A 270 10.61 -23.71 18.73
N THR A 271 10.06 -24.83 19.21
CA THR A 271 9.97 -26.07 18.46
C THR A 271 8.53 -26.27 17.99
N VAL A 272 8.33 -26.35 16.69
CA VAL A 272 7.03 -26.40 16.04
C VAL A 272 6.83 -27.77 15.39
N ARG A 273 5.76 -28.47 15.77
CA ARG A 273 5.44 -29.84 15.29
C ARG A 273 3.98 -29.97 14.87
N PRO A 274 3.63 -30.80 13.89
CA PRO A 274 2.23 -31.10 13.59
C PRO A 274 1.53 -31.78 14.79
N GLU A 275 0.27 -31.45 15.05
CA GLU A 275 -0.47 -31.94 16.22
C GLU A 275 -0.93 -33.40 16.09
N ARG A 276 -1.21 -33.87 14.87
CA ARG A 276 -1.65 -35.25 14.59
C ARG A 276 -0.55 -35.99 13.82
N GLY A 277 -0.10 -37.10 14.41
CA GLY A 277 1.05 -37.91 13.99
C GLY A 277 0.94 -38.59 12.63
N ARG A 278 0.95 -37.81 11.56
CA ARG A 278 1.22 -38.32 10.21
C ARG A 278 2.74 -38.32 9.97
N GLY A 279 3.39 -39.35 10.50
CA GLY A 279 4.81 -39.64 10.30
C GLY A 279 5.77 -38.81 11.16
N GLU A 280 7.02 -39.26 11.18
CA GLU A 280 8.19 -38.58 11.76
C GLU A 280 8.51 -37.31 10.94
N ALA A 281 7.61 -36.33 10.95
CA ALA A 281 7.91 -35.02 10.40
C ALA A 281 8.96 -34.37 11.30
N GLU A 282 10.09 -33.99 10.70
CA GLU A 282 11.13 -33.27 11.41
C GLU A 282 10.56 -32.02 12.09
N PRO A 283 10.88 -31.77 13.37
CA PRO A 283 10.47 -30.54 14.03
C PRO A 283 11.04 -29.33 13.30
N LEU A 284 10.25 -28.26 13.22
CA LEU A 284 10.77 -26.95 12.84
C LEU A 284 11.24 -26.22 14.09
N GLU A 285 12.55 -26.07 14.23
CA GLU A 285 13.16 -25.18 15.22
C GLU A 285 13.26 -23.78 14.64
N LEU A 286 12.78 -22.78 15.37
CA LEU A 286 12.88 -21.38 14.97
C LEU A 286 13.09 -20.45 16.16
N GLU A 287 13.79 -19.34 15.92
CA GLU A 287 13.89 -18.23 16.85
C GLU A 287 12.90 -17.14 16.45
N ALA A 288 12.06 -16.74 17.40
CA ALA A 288 11.11 -15.64 17.26
C ALA A 288 11.48 -14.54 18.25
N ALA A 289 11.45 -13.27 17.85
CA ALA A 289 11.69 -12.15 18.74
C ALA A 289 10.52 -11.18 18.72
N TRP A 290 9.97 -10.87 19.89
CA TRP A 290 8.92 -9.87 20.04
C TRP A 290 9.55 -8.54 20.43
N ASN A 291 9.53 -7.56 19.53
CA ASN A 291 9.98 -6.21 19.81
C ASN A 291 8.98 -5.53 20.76
N LEU A 292 9.40 -5.24 22.00
CA LEU A 292 8.51 -4.69 23.03
C LEU A 292 8.14 -3.21 22.76
N ALA A 293 8.99 -2.49 22.04
CA ALA A 293 8.74 -1.10 21.66
C ALA A 293 7.72 -1.02 20.52
N GLN A 294 7.86 -1.91 19.53
CA GLN A 294 7.07 -1.90 18.30
C GLN A 294 5.84 -2.82 18.35
N ARG A 295 5.76 -3.72 19.34
CA ARG A 295 4.73 -4.75 19.45
C ARG A 295 4.58 -5.57 18.16
N ARG A 296 5.72 -6.03 17.63
CA ARG A 296 5.80 -6.84 16.42
C ARG A 296 6.73 -8.04 16.61
N TRP A 297 6.46 -9.09 15.84
CA TRP A 297 7.27 -10.31 15.80
C TRP A 297 8.28 -10.23 14.67
N SER A 298 9.56 -10.45 14.96
CA SER A 298 10.53 -10.92 13.98
C SER A 298 10.75 -12.43 14.11
N GLY A 299 11.08 -13.09 13.00
CA GLY A 299 11.23 -14.56 12.94
C GLY A 299 9.93 -15.38 12.81
N LEU A 300 8.75 -14.79 13.03
CA LEU A 300 7.43 -15.40 12.79
C LEU A 300 6.73 -14.83 11.56
N ALA A 301 7.35 -15.00 10.39
CA ALA A 301 6.80 -14.59 9.11
C ALA A 301 6.66 -15.78 8.15
N CYS A 302 5.94 -15.58 7.05
CA CYS A 302 5.93 -16.54 5.95
C CYS A 302 7.35 -16.70 5.39
N GLN A 303 7.88 -17.91 5.38
CA GLN A 303 9.23 -18.19 4.88
C GLN A 303 9.32 -18.27 3.35
N GLU A 304 8.19 -18.08 2.65
CA GLU A 304 8.17 -17.96 1.19
C GLU A 304 8.12 -16.48 0.75
N CYS A 305 7.22 -15.68 1.31
CA CYS A 305 7.03 -14.27 0.91
C CYS A 305 7.54 -13.23 1.90
N GLY A 306 8.03 -13.65 3.08
CA GLY A 306 8.56 -12.78 4.12
C GLY A 306 7.51 -11.97 4.89
N ARG A 307 6.21 -12.09 4.57
CA ARG A 307 5.14 -11.30 5.21
C ARG A 307 4.79 -11.84 6.59
N GLU A 308 4.69 -10.94 7.57
CA GLU A 308 4.02 -11.17 8.84
C GLU A 308 2.50 -11.29 8.61
N VAL A 309 1.88 -12.30 9.20
CA VAL A 309 0.45 -12.58 9.06
C VAL A 309 -0.11 -13.15 10.35
N ASP A 310 -1.38 -12.89 10.63
CA ASP A 310 -2.07 -13.37 11.84
C ASP A 310 -2.25 -14.89 11.89
N ARG A 311 -2.06 -15.57 10.75
CA ARG A 311 -2.21 -17.01 10.61
C ARG A 311 -1.07 -17.57 9.77
N LEU A 312 -0.35 -18.53 10.33
CA LEU A 312 0.71 -19.27 9.65
C LEU A 312 0.34 -20.75 9.60
N LEU A 313 0.74 -21.41 8.51
CA LEU A 313 0.51 -22.83 8.27
C LEU A 313 1.87 -23.52 8.22
N LEU A 314 2.01 -24.63 8.94
CA LEU A 314 3.21 -25.47 8.85
C LEU A 314 3.11 -26.34 7.58
N CYS A 315 4.08 -26.19 6.70
CA CYS A 315 4.24 -27.04 5.54
C CYS A 315 4.67 -28.47 5.95
N ARG A 316 4.61 -29.42 5.01
CA ARG A 316 5.23 -30.73 5.20
C ARG A 316 6.76 -30.66 5.31
N CYS A 317 7.40 -29.77 4.55
CA CYS A 317 8.77 -29.38 4.87
C CYS A 317 8.73 -28.46 6.10
N PRO A 318 9.77 -28.42 6.94
CA PRO A 318 9.79 -27.61 8.16
C PRO A 318 9.85 -26.12 7.78
N ARG A 319 8.70 -25.57 7.32
CA ARG A 319 8.54 -24.19 6.90
C ARG A 319 7.19 -23.62 7.28
N LEU A 320 7.18 -22.36 7.69
CA LEU A 320 5.95 -21.60 7.95
C LEU A 320 5.51 -20.83 6.70
N LEU A 321 4.24 -20.90 6.37
CA LEU A 321 3.65 -20.27 5.19
C LEU A 321 2.44 -19.43 5.56
N CYS A 322 2.25 -18.29 4.90
CA CYS A 322 0.97 -17.59 4.96
C CYS A 322 -0.08 -18.32 4.09
N PRO A 323 -1.38 -18.08 4.33
CA PRO A 323 -2.45 -18.72 3.55
C PRO A 323 -2.37 -18.46 2.04
N GLY A 324 -1.79 -17.34 1.61
CA GLY A 324 -1.61 -17.04 0.19
C GLY A 324 -0.46 -17.78 -0.48
N CYS A 325 0.56 -18.20 0.27
CA CYS A 325 1.70 -18.98 -0.26
C CYS A 325 1.52 -20.49 -0.07
N ALA A 326 0.64 -20.89 0.84
CA ALA A 326 0.28 -22.28 1.06
C ALA A 326 -0.74 -22.75 0.01
N SER A 327 -0.46 -23.88 -0.62
CA SER A 327 -1.46 -24.61 -1.41
C SER A 327 -2.10 -25.69 -0.54
N PRO A 328 -3.44 -25.78 -0.49
CA PRO A 328 -4.11 -26.88 0.19
C PRO A 328 -4.03 -28.15 -0.66
N CYS A 329 -3.64 -29.27 -0.05
CA CYS A 329 -3.76 -30.59 -0.66
C CYS A 329 -5.15 -31.16 -0.39
N ALA A 330 -5.60 -32.12 -1.22
CA ALA A 330 -6.83 -32.89 -0.95
C ALA A 330 -6.83 -33.56 0.44
N CYS A 331 -5.66 -33.90 0.99
CA CYS A 331 -5.54 -34.46 2.34
C CYS A 331 -5.68 -33.42 3.47
N GLY A 332 -5.95 -32.15 3.15
CA GLY A 332 -6.08 -31.03 4.08
C GLY A 332 -4.76 -30.40 4.51
N THR A 333 -3.61 -30.98 4.13
CA THR A 333 -2.28 -30.46 4.49
C THR A 333 -1.89 -29.29 3.58
N ALA A 334 -1.43 -28.21 4.19
CA ALA A 334 -0.82 -27.09 3.49
C ALA A 334 0.61 -27.45 3.04
N PHE A 335 0.99 -27.05 1.83
CA PHE A 335 2.35 -27.21 1.35
C PHE A 335 2.84 -25.99 0.56
N CYS A 336 4.15 -25.80 0.52
CA CYS A 336 4.78 -24.73 -0.26
C CYS A 336 4.90 -25.15 -1.74
N PRO A 337 5.09 -24.19 -2.67
CA PRO A 337 5.26 -24.50 -4.09
C PRO A 337 6.37 -25.52 -4.37
N ARG A 338 7.42 -25.55 -3.53
CA ARG A 338 8.55 -26.49 -3.66
C ARG A 338 8.20 -27.93 -3.24
N CYS A 339 7.17 -28.11 -2.42
CA CYS A 339 6.69 -29.42 -1.98
C CYS A 339 5.54 -29.96 -2.86
N ALA A 340 5.17 -29.22 -3.91
CA ALA A 340 4.22 -29.70 -4.91
C ALA A 340 4.90 -30.81 -5.74
N ALA A 341 4.36 -32.01 -5.70
CA ALA A 341 4.88 -33.13 -6.51
C ALA A 341 4.25 -33.19 -7.90
N GLY A 342 3.13 -32.48 -8.11
CA GLY A 342 2.41 -32.40 -9.37
C GLY A 342 1.05 -31.74 -9.18
N SER A 343 0.28 -31.66 -10.24
CA SER A 343 -1.12 -31.23 -10.22
C SER A 343 -2.05 -32.38 -10.55
N CYS A 344 -3.26 -32.33 -10.01
CA CYS A 344 -4.36 -33.20 -10.40
C CYS A 344 -4.70 -32.94 -11.87
N ALA A 345 -4.71 -33.98 -12.70
CA ALA A 345 -5.05 -33.89 -14.11
C ALA A 345 -6.52 -33.52 -14.35
N ALA A 346 -7.41 -33.85 -13.40
CA ALA A 346 -8.84 -33.56 -13.51
C ALA A 346 -9.19 -32.10 -13.14
N CYS A 347 -8.62 -31.57 -12.06
CA CYS A 347 -8.98 -30.23 -11.55
C CYS A 347 -7.85 -29.21 -11.53
N GLY A 348 -6.64 -29.59 -11.98
CA GLY A 348 -5.45 -28.72 -11.99
C GLY A 348 -4.87 -28.39 -10.61
N ARG A 349 -5.51 -28.80 -9.51
CA ARG A 349 -5.05 -28.45 -8.15
C ARG A 349 -3.70 -29.11 -7.83
N PRO A 350 -2.76 -28.40 -7.21
CA PRO A 350 -1.47 -28.98 -6.83
C PRO A 350 -1.66 -30.05 -5.75
N THR A 351 -0.80 -31.06 -5.75
CA THR A 351 -0.83 -32.20 -4.82
C THR A 351 0.49 -32.33 -4.09
N CYS A 352 0.43 -32.68 -2.80
CA CYS A 352 1.64 -32.93 -2.00
C CYS A 352 2.28 -34.26 -2.43
N ALA A 353 3.56 -34.46 -2.13
CA ALA A 353 4.28 -35.69 -2.51
C ALA A 353 3.62 -37.01 -2.06
N ALA A 354 3.00 -37.05 -0.87
CA ALA A 354 2.32 -38.26 -0.39
C ALA A 354 1.06 -38.57 -1.20
N CYS A 355 0.23 -37.56 -1.48
CA CYS A 355 -0.93 -37.74 -2.33
C CYS A 355 -0.50 -38.01 -3.77
N GLY A 356 0.55 -37.35 -4.26
CA GLY A 356 1.14 -37.56 -5.58
C GLY A 356 1.61 -38.99 -5.83
N SER A 357 2.22 -39.63 -4.82
CA SER A 357 2.64 -41.04 -4.89
C SER A 357 1.50 -42.03 -4.70
N ALA A 358 0.45 -41.65 -3.96
CA ALA A 358 -0.72 -42.50 -3.72
C ALA A 358 -1.77 -42.42 -4.83
N MET A 359 -1.66 -41.45 -5.75
CA MET A 359 -2.56 -41.36 -6.90
C MET A 359 -2.36 -42.58 -7.81
N PRO A 360 -3.41 -43.37 -8.09
CA PRO A 360 -3.30 -44.47 -9.03
C PRO A 360 -2.85 -43.91 -10.39
N ALA A 361 -1.92 -44.60 -11.05
CA ALA A 361 -1.64 -44.32 -12.45
C ALA A 361 -2.94 -44.61 -13.22
N GLY A 362 -3.57 -43.58 -13.78
CA GLY A 362 -4.76 -43.76 -14.60
C GLY A 362 -4.48 -44.76 -15.73
N PRO A 363 -5.52 -45.46 -16.24
CA PRO A 363 -5.35 -46.41 -17.34
C PRO A 363 -4.62 -45.70 -18.48
N SER A 364 -3.41 -46.15 -18.76
CA SER A 364 -2.65 -45.66 -19.90
C SER A 364 -3.31 -46.24 -21.14
N ASP A 365 -4.37 -45.60 -21.62
CA ASP A 365 -5.02 -46.03 -22.84
C ASP A 365 -4.00 -45.99 -23.98
N SER A 366 -3.80 -47.18 -24.51
CA SER A 366 -2.80 -47.57 -25.46
C SER A 366 -2.90 -46.83 -26.80
N ALA A 367 -1.71 -46.53 -27.34
CA ALA A 367 -1.38 -46.53 -28.76
C ALA A 367 -1.79 -45.31 -29.62
N ALA A 368 -1.26 -44.13 -29.28
CA ALA A 368 -0.79 -43.19 -30.30
C ALA A 368 0.65 -42.74 -29.95
N PRO A 369 1.62 -42.83 -30.88
CA PRO A 369 3.02 -42.50 -30.59
C PRO A 369 3.19 -40.98 -30.51
N GLY A 370 3.03 -40.44 -29.30
CA GLY A 370 3.25 -39.02 -29.01
C GLY A 370 3.03 -38.69 -27.53
N ARG A 371 3.99 -39.06 -26.67
CA ARG A 371 4.15 -38.62 -25.25
C ARG A 371 2.84 -38.30 -24.50
N ALA A 372 2.01 -39.32 -24.20
CA ALA A 372 0.93 -39.18 -23.23
C ALA A 372 1.48 -39.38 -21.81
N VAL A 373 1.41 -38.34 -20.97
CA VAL A 373 1.70 -38.42 -19.54
C VAL A 373 0.44 -38.98 -18.85
N PRO A 374 0.51 -40.02 -18.00
CA PRO A 374 -0.67 -40.56 -17.34
C PRO A 374 -1.35 -39.50 -16.46
N ALA A 375 -2.64 -39.29 -16.70
CA ALA A 375 -3.47 -38.34 -15.96
C ALA A 375 -3.71 -38.85 -14.53
N ARG A 376 -3.08 -38.23 -13.53
CA ARG A 376 -3.28 -38.54 -12.10
C ARG A 376 -4.41 -37.68 -11.52
N ALA A 377 -5.48 -38.27 -11.00
CA ALA A 377 -6.60 -37.55 -10.38
C ALA A 377 -6.49 -37.54 -8.85
N CYS A 378 -6.80 -36.41 -8.21
CA CYS A 378 -6.78 -36.30 -6.74
C CYS A 378 -7.95 -37.08 -6.10
N PRO A 379 -7.88 -37.42 -4.79
CA PRO A 379 -8.90 -38.21 -4.10
C PRO A 379 -10.32 -37.66 -4.24
N ASP A 380 -10.51 -36.34 -4.17
CA ASP A 380 -11.83 -35.73 -4.34
C ASP A 380 -12.37 -35.95 -5.76
N CYS A 381 -11.52 -35.81 -6.78
CA CYS A 381 -11.90 -36.05 -8.17
C CYS A 381 -12.09 -37.54 -8.48
N ALA A 382 -11.32 -38.41 -7.84
CA ALA A 382 -11.48 -39.87 -7.95
C ALA A 382 -12.80 -40.33 -7.32
N ALA A 383 -13.15 -39.79 -6.13
CA ALA A 383 -14.43 -40.07 -5.49
C ALA A 383 -15.61 -39.56 -6.35
N LEU A 384 -15.49 -38.36 -6.93
CA LEU A 384 -16.50 -37.82 -7.86
C LEU A 384 -16.64 -38.68 -9.13
N SER A 385 -15.55 -39.22 -9.69
CA SER A 385 -15.65 -40.12 -10.85
C SER A 385 -16.29 -41.46 -10.50
N ASP A 386 -15.98 -42.01 -9.32
CA ASP A 386 -16.55 -43.27 -8.85
C ASP A 386 -18.05 -43.14 -8.55
N GLU A 387 -18.53 -41.97 -8.12
CA GLU A 387 -19.97 -41.70 -7.92
C GLU A 387 -20.72 -41.46 -9.24
N LEU A 388 -20.07 -40.89 -10.26
CA LEU A 388 -20.69 -40.58 -11.55
C LEU A 388 -20.74 -41.78 -12.51
N LEU A 389 -19.76 -42.69 -12.44
CA LEU A 389 -19.67 -43.88 -13.29
C LEU A 389 -20.83 -44.89 -13.18
N PRO A 390 -21.43 -45.17 -12.00
CA PRO A 390 -22.58 -46.08 -11.92
C PRO A 390 -23.91 -45.45 -12.36
N SER A 391 -23.94 -44.14 -12.66
CA SER A 391 -25.16 -43.42 -13.09
C SER A 391 -25.22 -43.13 -14.59
N LEU A 392 -24.14 -43.41 -15.31
CA LEU A 392 -24.14 -43.48 -16.77
C LEU A 392 -24.36 -44.92 -17.19
N ASP A 393 -25.59 -45.41 -17.03
CA ASP A 393 -26.05 -46.52 -17.86
C ASP A 393 -25.79 -46.14 -19.32
N PRO A 394 -25.19 -47.01 -20.14
CA PRO A 394 -25.03 -46.74 -21.55
C PRO A 394 -26.43 -46.67 -22.17
N ILE A 395 -26.99 -45.47 -22.29
CA ILE A 395 -28.09 -45.19 -23.22
C ILE A 395 -27.46 -45.31 -24.62
N VAL A 396 -27.31 -46.55 -25.06
CA VAL A 396 -27.13 -46.92 -26.46
C VAL A 396 -28.55 -47.04 -27.01
N PRO A 397 -29.07 -46.05 -27.77
CA PRO A 397 -30.11 -46.38 -28.72
C PRO A 397 -29.45 -47.21 -29.82
N ALA A 398 -29.75 -48.50 -29.82
CA ALA A 398 -29.59 -49.35 -30.99
C ALA A 398 -30.48 -48.76 -32.10
N SER A 399 -29.91 -47.95 -32.98
CA SER A 399 -30.60 -47.46 -34.16
C SER A 399 -29.59 -47.14 -35.26
N GLY A 400 -29.57 -48.04 -36.24
CA GLY A 400 -29.64 -47.60 -37.63
C GLY A 400 -28.40 -46.99 -38.22
N LEU A 401 -27.55 -47.87 -38.74
CA LEU A 401 -26.83 -47.65 -39.99
C LEU A 401 -27.67 -46.81 -40.98
N THR A 402 -27.17 -45.64 -41.38
CA THR A 402 -27.23 -45.19 -42.76
C THR A 402 -26.20 -44.09 -42.99
N ARG A 403 -25.13 -44.45 -43.70
CA ARG A 403 -24.19 -43.51 -44.33
C ARG A 403 -24.95 -42.64 -45.35
N PRO A 404 -24.69 -41.33 -45.42
CA PRO A 404 -24.66 -40.63 -46.69
C PRO A 404 -23.23 -40.43 -47.16
N ARG A 405 -23.09 -40.66 -48.46
CA ARG A 405 -21.90 -40.50 -49.31
C ARG A 405 -21.22 -39.14 -49.15
N ALA A 406 -19.90 -39.19 -49.29
CA ALA A 406 -19.05 -38.06 -49.63
C ALA A 406 -19.51 -37.38 -50.94
N THR A 407 -19.42 -36.05 -50.96
CA THR A 407 -19.21 -35.26 -52.17
C THR A 407 -17.85 -34.56 -52.06
N PRO A 408 -17.00 -34.59 -53.09
CA PRO A 408 -15.74 -33.86 -53.13
C PRO A 408 -15.90 -32.53 -53.87
N GLY A 409 -15.12 -31.52 -53.48
CA GLY A 409 -14.87 -30.30 -54.24
C GLY A 409 -15.57 -29.06 -53.66
N GLY A 410 -14.94 -27.89 -53.56
CA GLY A 410 -13.63 -27.50 -54.04
C GLY A 410 -13.31 -26.05 -53.65
N ARG A 411 -12.04 -25.70 -53.92
CA ARG A 411 -11.43 -24.38 -54.18
C ARG A 411 -11.89 -23.16 -53.39
#